data_AF-A0A661D2H7-F1
#
_entry.id   AF-A0A661D2H7-F1
#
_cell.length_a   1.000
_cell.length_b   1.000
_cell.length_c   1.000
_cell.angle_alpha   90.00
_cell.angle_beta   90.00
_cell.angle_gamma   90.00
#
_symmetry.space_group_name_H-M   'P 1'
#
loop_
_entity.id
_entity.type
_entity.pdbx_description
1 polymer ?
#
loop_
_entity_poly.entity_id
_entity_poly.type
_entity_poly.pdbx_seq_one_letter_code
_entity_poly.pdbx_strand_id
1 'polypeptide(L)'
;MTVPKLNLDPDHISDFLNEPNIESNSPSVTQLMPPLPCRMTVTLDEVIAYDRNPRRSKNPNYESIKESILNRGLDDEPTITRRSIDEPFMIRCGGNTRLEILRELYKEHQELAKTAEDAGNLDEAKQLRIKSEEFYRFEWGYKPWEGETNALIGHMAENEERGDMIYIEKALAVKELQDIFSEDDNNILSSRKLAVKITESGWSIGHTSITLMLYTINELHKKIDRALWAGLGSAQISKLRALHRAYTKFCQTQNISAEIFNKIWHEVLTICDDEELNIESIRRYADQLISDEIDVEYFTVTAEIDAILSGNKPVIRDMPLSQQQQNTQNQTENTDNEINLPSTDSTTINGHNSPASSDSSENATTIAPQTTSNLVTLEQINELRQQIYVDVVTLGLPFELAHYVNKTQTGLGFFIEPVKEAEYETQADIQNSPEHLNRNAVWLYLKQLSLHNLFLSQGEMVPVEQAVSGSKLIPDVFFTLNSHFHLMRMLEKNIQNG
;
A
#
# COMPACT_ATOMS: atom_id res chain seq x y z
N MET A 1 15.62 -40.33 73.62
CA MET A 1 15.66 -38.96 74.15
C MET A 1 14.41 -38.26 73.68
N THR A 2 13.74 -37.62 74.62
CA THR A 2 12.40 -37.04 74.62
C THR A 2 12.31 -35.78 73.74
N VAL A 3 11.24 -35.63 72.96
CA VAL A 3 10.89 -34.37 72.29
C VAL A 3 10.25 -33.45 73.33
N PRO A 4 10.71 -32.19 73.52
CA PRO A 4 10.12 -31.31 74.51
C PRO A 4 8.78 -30.75 73.96
N LYS A 5 7.72 -30.88 74.74
CA LYS A 5 6.46 -30.14 74.54
C LYS A 5 6.74 -28.66 74.84
N LEU A 6 6.58 -27.78 73.86
CA LEU A 6 6.45 -26.35 74.10
C LEU A 6 5.11 -26.13 74.82
N ASN A 7 5.18 -25.74 76.10
CA ASN A 7 4.02 -25.28 76.84
C ASN A 7 3.87 -23.79 76.53
N LEU A 8 2.90 -23.45 75.68
CA LEU A 8 2.60 -22.06 75.32
C LEU A 8 1.62 -21.51 76.37
N ASP A 9 2.17 -20.74 77.31
CA ASP A 9 1.40 -19.99 78.29
C ASP A 9 0.78 -18.74 77.59
N PRO A 10 -0.55 -18.50 77.65
CA PRO A 10 -1.19 -17.42 76.91
C PRO A 10 -0.68 -16.02 77.26
N ASP A 11 -0.22 -15.82 78.50
CA ASP A 11 0.30 -14.53 78.97
C ASP A 11 1.66 -14.18 78.35
N HIS A 12 2.41 -15.18 77.86
CA HIS A 12 3.71 -14.97 77.21
C HIS A 12 3.59 -14.45 75.77
N ILE A 13 2.42 -14.60 75.15
CA ILE A 13 2.14 -14.16 73.77
C ILE A 13 1.68 -12.70 73.75
N SER A 14 0.94 -12.27 74.78
CA SER A 14 0.52 -10.86 74.92
C SER A 14 1.67 -9.90 75.19
N ASP A 15 2.71 -10.34 75.90
CA ASP A 15 3.90 -9.53 76.16
C ASP A 15 4.75 -9.36 74.89
N PHE A 16 4.80 -10.39 74.02
CA PHE A 16 5.52 -10.32 72.74
C PHE A 16 4.84 -9.41 71.70
N LEU A 17 3.52 -9.22 71.79
CA LEU A 17 2.74 -8.38 70.89
C LEU A 17 2.69 -6.90 71.31
N ASN A 18 3.11 -6.57 72.54
CA ASN A 18 3.01 -5.23 73.12
C ASN A 18 4.36 -4.53 73.38
N GLU A 19 5.48 -5.06 72.89
CA GLU A 19 6.75 -4.30 72.96
C GLU A 19 6.74 -3.10 72.00
N PRO A 20 7.04 -1.88 72.49
CA PRO A 20 7.11 -0.68 71.66
C PRO A 20 8.46 -0.63 70.93
N ASN A 21 8.41 -0.33 69.63
CA ASN A 21 9.51 -0.02 68.74
C ASN A 21 10.59 -1.10 68.54
N ILE A 22 10.35 -1.95 67.54
CA ILE A 22 11.46 -2.30 66.64
C ILE A 22 11.79 -1.00 65.88
N GLU A 23 12.76 -0.24 66.38
CA GLU A 23 13.46 0.71 65.53
C GLU A 23 14.03 -0.11 64.36
N SER A 24 13.42 0.07 63.19
CA SER A 24 13.90 -0.47 61.93
C SER A 24 15.20 0.22 61.57
N ASN A 25 16.28 -0.10 62.28
CA ASN A 25 17.64 0.12 61.82
C ASN A 25 17.96 -0.99 60.80
N SER A 26 17.10 -1.08 59.78
CA SER A 26 17.44 -1.76 58.55
C SER A 26 18.60 -0.96 57.96
N PRO A 27 19.74 -1.57 57.61
CA PRO A 27 20.67 -0.89 56.71
C PRO A 27 19.80 -0.46 55.52
N SER A 28 19.88 0.82 55.13
CA SER A 28 19.10 1.40 54.03
C SER A 28 18.95 0.33 52.97
N VAL A 29 17.75 -0.23 52.81
CA VAL A 29 17.48 -1.25 51.80
C VAL A 29 17.92 -0.56 50.53
N THR A 30 19.08 -0.97 50.02
CA THR A 30 19.57 -0.56 48.71
C THR A 30 18.36 -0.73 47.83
N GLN A 31 17.83 0.39 47.34
CA GLN A 31 16.54 0.45 46.68
C GLN A 31 16.68 -0.55 45.53
N LEU A 32 16.12 -1.75 45.67
CA LEU A 32 16.23 -2.80 44.68
C LEU A 32 14.97 -2.71 43.83
N MET A 33 15.14 -2.90 42.52
CA MET A 33 13.99 -2.94 41.63
C MET A 33 13.08 -4.10 42.01
N PRO A 34 11.74 -3.91 42.07
CA PRO A 34 10.84 -5.02 42.33
C PRO A 34 11.11 -6.11 41.29
N PRO A 35 11.42 -7.36 41.72
CA PRO A 35 11.79 -8.43 40.79
C PRO A 35 10.58 -9.05 40.09
N LEU A 36 9.37 -8.76 40.58
CA LEU A 36 8.11 -9.29 40.09
C LEU A 36 7.14 -8.14 39.78
N PRO A 37 6.15 -8.36 38.90
CA PRO A 37 5.09 -7.39 38.65
C PRO A 37 4.35 -7.01 39.93
N CYS A 38 4.08 -5.72 40.13
CA CYS A 38 3.35 -5.18 41.28
C CYS A 38 2.58 -3.90 40.89
N ARG A 39 1.75 -3.35 41.78
CA ARG A 39 1.23 -1.98 41.63
C ARG A 39 2.13 -1.00 42.36
N MET A 40 2.33 0.18 41.79
CA MET A 40 3.13 1.24 42.35
C MET A 40 2.38 2.57 42.27
N THR A 41 2.38 3.32 43.37
CA THR A 41 1.96 4.72 43.35
C THR A 41 3.10 5.55 42.78
N VAL A 42 2.85 6.24 41.68
CA VAL A 42 3.81 7.12 41.00
C VAL A 42 3.19 8.47 40.70
N THR A 43 4.01 9.49 40.55
CA THR A 43 3.58 10.81 40.10
C THR A 43 3.90 11.06 38.63
N LEU A 44 3.25 12.07 38.07
CA LEU A 44 3.46 12.54 36.70
C LEU A 44 4.92 12.94 36.41
N ASP A 45 5.64 13.42 37.44
CA ASP A 45 7.04 13.82 37.33
C ASP A 45 8.01 12.62 37.35
N GLU A 46 7.58 11.49 37.92
CA GLU A 46 8.38 10.27 38.03
C GLU A 46 8.30 9.40 36.77
N VAL A 47 7.30 9.64 35.91
CA VAL A 47 7.04 8.84 34.71
C VAL A 47 7.33 9.64 33.43
N ILE A 48 8.15 9.06 32.56
CA ILE A 48 8.45 9.57 31.23
C ILE A 48 7.81 8.71 30.13
N ALA A 49 7.66 9.30 28.95
CA ALA A 49 7.29 8.55 27.76
C ALA A 49 8.44 7.62 27.36
N TYR A 50 8.11 6.49 26.74
CA TYR A 50 9.14 5.67 26.09
C TYR A 50 9.81 6.47 24.98
N ASP A 51 11.14 6.59 25.07
CA ASP A 51 11.98 7.45 24.22
C ASP A 51 12.05 6.95 22.77
N ARG A 52 11.88 5.64 22.55
CA ARG A 52 11.85 5.02 21.22
C ARG A 52 10.45 4.72 20.73
N ASN A 53 9.53 5.66 20.96
CA ASN A 53 8.13 5.51 20.57
C ASN A 53 8.00 5.28 19.06
N PRO A 54 7.41 4.15 18.62
CA PRO A 54 7.24 3.91 17.20
C PRO A 54 6.23 4.88 16.55
N ARG A 55 5.25 5.40 17.31
CA ARG A 55 4.37 6.46 16.83
C ARG A 55 5.09 7.80 16.96
N ARG A 56 5.31 8.49 15.83
CA ARG A 56 5.97 9.78 15.73
C ARG A 56 5.02 10.92 15.34
N SER A 57 3.87 10.57 14.75
CA SER A 57 2.76 11.48 14.44
C SER A 57 1.82 11.69 15.63
N LYS A 58 1.06 12.79 15.63
CA LYS A 58 0.02 13.02 16.65
C LYS A 58 -1.05 11.94 16.50
N ASN A 59 -1.48 11.36 17.61
CA ASN A 59 -2.55 10.38 17.61
C ASN A 59 -3.83 11.00 17.05
N PRO A 60 -4.47 10.43 16.00
CA PRO A 60 -5.70 11.00 15.43
C PRO A 60 -6.85 11.06 16.44
N ASN A 61 -6.86 10.13 17.41
CA ASN A 61 -7.87 10.03 18.45
C ASN A 61 -7.51 10.83 19.72
N TYR A 62 -6.51 11.72 19.67
CA TYR A 62 -6.01 12.46 20.83
C TYR A 62 -7.13 13.18 21.61
N GLU A 63 -7.95 13.97 20.94
CA GLU A 63 -9.01 14.77 21.59
C GLU A 63 -10.09 13.87 22.21
N SER A 64 -10.46 12.79 21.52
CA SER A 64 -11.43 11.82 22.04
C SER A 64 -10.90 11.11 23.29
N ILE A 65 -9.62 10.75 23.29
CA ILE A 65 -8.96 10.17 24.47
C ILE A 65 -8.91 11.21 25.60
N LYS A 66 -8.58 12.47 25.30
CA LYS A 66 -8.55 13.56 26.31
C LYS A 66 -9.90 13.76 26.97
N GLU A 67 -10.97 13.86 26.19
CA GLU A 67 -12.33 13.97 26.70
C GLU A 67 -12.74 12.75 27.53
N SER A 68 -12.39 11.55 27.08
CA SER A 68 -12.64 10.32 27.82
C SER A 68 -11.95 10.33 29.19
N ILE A 69 -10.68 10.71 29.24
CA ILE A 69 -9.90 10.76 30.49
C ILE A 69 -10.46 11.82 31.44
N LEU A 70 -10.85 12.98 30.91
CA LEU A 70 -11.45 14.05 31.71
C LEU A 70 -12.75 13.59 32.39
N ASN A 71 -13.62 12.91 31.64
CA ASN A 71 -14.96 12.55 32.10
C ASN A 71 -15.01 11.26 32.92
N ARG A 72 -14.23 10.24 32.55
CA ARG A 72 -14.32 8.88 33.11
C ARG A 72 -13.05 8.40 33.79
N GLY A 73 -11.95 9.15 33.65
CA GLY A 73 -10.62 8.69 34.07
C GLY A 73 -9.99 7.72 33.07
N LEU A 74 -8.91 7.07 33.51
CA LEU A 74 -8.17 6.09 32.71
C LEU A 74 -8.84 4.71 32.87
N ASP A 75 -9.58 4.24 31.85
CA ASP A 75 -10.17 2.89 31.88
C ASP A 75 -9.10 1.79 31.88
N ASP A 76 -8.14 1.93 30.96
CA ASP A 76 -7.02 1.00 30.80
C ASP A 76 -5.73 1.70 31.23
N GLU A 77 -5.27 1.35 32.43
CA GLU A 77 -4.05 1.89 33.01
C GLU A 77 -2.79 1.36 32.29
N PRO A 78 -1.87 2.25 31.87
CA PRO A 78 -0.59 1.85 31.33
C PRO A 78 0.22 1.05 32.34
N THR A 79 1.01 0.11 31.83
CA THR A 79 2.06 -0.53 32.63
C THR A 79 3.34 0.29 32.52
N ILE A 80 4.05 0.49 33.63
CA ILE A 80 5.35 1.16 33.69
C ILE A 80 6.49 0.17 33.90
N THR A 81 7.69 0.61 33.55
CA THR A 81 8.95 -0.12 33.75
C THR A 81 10.09 0.88 33.96
N ARG A 82 11.30 0.43 34.24
CA ARG A 82 12.50 1.28 34.30
C ARG A 82 13.74 0.46 33.95
N ARG A 83 14.70 1.02 33.21
CA ARG A 83 15.89 0.28 32.76
C ARG A 83 16.86 0.01 33.89
N SER A 84 16.99 0.97 34.82
CA SER A 84 17.86 0.89 35.98
C SER A 84 17.22 1.61 37.19
N ILE A 85 17.85 1.49 38.36
CA ILE A 85 17.35 2.08 39.60
C ILE A 85 17.41 3.61 39.60
N ASP A 86 18.41 4.17 38.91
CA ASP A 86 18.73 5.60 38.86
C ASP A 86 17.99 6.32 37.72
N GLU A 87 17.24 5.58 36.91
CA GLU A 87 16.44 6.11 35.81
C GLU A 87 14.96 6.28 36.21
N PRO A 88 14.27 7.27 35.60
CA PRO A 88 12.84 7.46 35.82
C PRO A 88 12.04 6.25 35.32
N PHE A 89 10.80 6.13 35.82
CA PHE A 89 9.86 5.17 35.25
C PHE A 89 9.48 5.59 33.84
N MET A 90 9.20 4.63 32.98
CA MET A 90 8.71 4.86 31.63
C MET A 90 7.56 3.95 31.28
N ILE A 91 6.75 4.39 30.30
CA ILE A 91 5.66 3.57 29.76
C ILE A 91 6.23 2.32 29.09
N ARG A 92 5.86 1.14 29.59
CA ARG A 92 6.33 -0.15 29.08
C ARG A 92 5.74 -0.47 27.71
N CYS A 93 4.42 -0.34 27.59
CA CYS A 93 3.68 -0.68 26.38
C CYS A 93 2.38 0.12 26.39
N GLY A 94 2.10 0.88 25.35
CA GLY A 94 0.83 1.59 25.20
C GLY A 94 0.57 2.63 26.28
N GLY A 95 0.65 3.91 25.95
CA GLY A 95 0.30 4.94 26.94
C GLY A 95 1.05 6.26 26.83
N ASN A 96 2.00 6.40 25.91
CA ASN A 96 2.68 7.68 25.69
C ASN A 96 1.67 8.82 25.44
N THR A 97 0.68 8.60 24.56
CA THR A 97 -0.41 9.57 24.32
C THR A 97 -1.23 9.84 25.58
N ARG A 98 -1.53 8.81 26.39
CA ARG A 98 -2.28 9.01 27.64
C ARG A 98 -1.47 9.81 28.65
N LEU A 99 -0.18 9.54 28.78
CA LEU A 99 0.73 10.30 29.64
C LEU A 99 0.83 11.76 29.21
N GLU A 100 0.92 12.02 27.91
CA GLU A 100 0.90 13.37 27.34
C GLU A 100 -0.40 14.11 27.71
N ILE A 101 -1.55 13.46 27.52
CA ILE A 101 -2.86 13.99 27.89
C ILE A 101 -2.95 14.29 29.39
N LEU A 102 -2.45 13.40 30.25
CA LEU A 102 -2.46 13.60 31.70
C LEU A 102 -1.63 14.84 32.09
N ARG A 103 -0.49 15.07 31.43
CA ARG A 103 0.30 16.29 31.64
C ARG A 103 -0.46 17.54 31.22
N GLU A 104 -1.13 17.49 30.08
CA GLU A 104 -1.95 18.60 29.59
C GLU A 104 -3.12 18.90 30.55
N LEU A 105 -3.89 17.90 30.93
CA LEU A 105 -5.03 18.04 31.85
C LEU A 105 -4.60 18.54 33.23
N TYR A 106 -3.50 18.03 33.78
CA TYR A 106 -2.95 18.50 35.04
C TYR A 106 -2.64 20.00 34.98
N LYS A 107 -1.91 20.43 33.94
CA LYS A 107 -1.52 21.82 33.76
C LYS A 107 -2.74 22.73 33.59
N GLU A 108 -3.69 22.34 32.72
CA GLU A 108 -4.93 23.09 32.49
C GLU A 108 -5.72 23.31 33.78
N HIS A 109 -5.88 22.26 34.60
CA HIS A 109 -6.65 22.36 35.85
C HIS A 109 -5.92 23.18 36.92
N GLN A 110 -4.59 23.14 36.97
CA GLN A 110 -3.80 24.02 37.85
C GLN A 110 -3.94 25.49 37.45
N GLU A 111 -3.92 25.80 36.15
CA GLU A 111 -4.08 27.16 35.63
C GLU A 111 -5.51 27.70 35.86
N LEU A 112 -6.52 26.86 35.64
CA LEU A 112 -7.92 27.19 35.94
C LEU A 112 -8.13 27.42 37.45
N ALA A 113 -7.55 26.58 38.30
CA ALA A 113 -7.64 26.75 39.75
C ALA A 113 -7.05 28.08 40.21
N LYS A 114 -5.89 28.46 39.66
CA LYS A 114 -5.25 29.74 39.94
C LYS A 114 -6.12 30.91 39.49
N THR A 115 -6.72 30.82 38.30
CA THR A 115 -7.60 31.85 37.76
C THR A 115 -8.86 32.03 38.64
N ALA A 116 -9.45 30.93 39.12
CA ALA A 116 -10.58 30.96 40.03
C ALA A 116 -10.20 31.56 41.40
N GLU A 117 -9.01 31.26 41.91
CA GLU A 117 -8.47 31.82 43.15
C GLU A 117 -8.25 33.34 43.02
N ASP A 118 -7.64 33.79 41.93
CA ASP A 118 -7.44 35.21 41.61
C ASP A 118 -8.77 35.97 41.46
N ALA A 119 -9.83 35.29 41.00
CA ALA A 119 -11.19 35.81 40.92
C ALA A 119 -11.97 35.79 42.25
N GLY A 120 -11.41 35.21 43.32
CA GLY A 120 -12.05 35.06 44.63
C GLY A 120 -13.00 33.86 44.75
N ASN A 121 -13.07 32.99 43.74
CA ASN A 121 -13.90 31.78 43.72
C ASN A 121 -13.16 30.60 44.39
N LEU A 122 -12.98 30.67 45.71
CA LEU A 122 -12.17 29.69 46.45
C LEU A 122 -12.71 28.25 46.39
N ASP A 123 -14.04 28.07 46.39
CA ASP A 123 -14.65 26.73 46.31
C ASP A 123 -14.39 26.07 44.94
N GLU A 124 -14.49 26.85 43.86
CA GLU A 124 -14.18 26.40 42.51
C GLU A 124 -12.70 26.04 42.36
N ALA A 125 -11.81 26.93 42.83
CA ALA A 125 -10.37 26.70 42.84
C ALA A 125 -10.01 25.40 43.59
N LYS A 126 -10.66 25.14 44.73
CA LYS A 126 -10.46 23.92 45.50
C LYS A 126 -10.88 22.66 44.73
N GLN A 127 -12.02 22.68 44.05
CA GLN A 127 -12.47 21.54 43.24
C GLN A 127 -11.51 21.27 42.07
N LEU A 128 -11.05 22.33 41.39
CA LEU A 128 -10.09 22.21 40.29
C LEU A 128 -8.74 21.64 40.74
N ARG A 129 -8.25 22.00 41.94
CA ARG A 129 -7.04 21.41 42.53
C ARG A 129 -7.21 19.94 42.91
N ILE A 130 -8.35 19.56 43.45
CA ILE A 130 -8.63 18.14 43.74
C ILE A 130 -8.63 17.35 42.43
N LYS A 131 -9.28 17.89 41.40
CA LYS A 131 -9.33 17.25 40.09
C LYS A 131 -7.94 17.17 39.44
N SER A 132 -7.10 18.19 39.56
CA SER A 132 -5.73 18.14 39.02
C SER A 132 -4.89 17.05 39.70
N GLU A 133 -5.05 16.81 41.00
CA GLU A 133 -4.33 15.73 41.69
C GLU A 133 -4.65 14.33 41.13
N GLU A 134 -5.87 14.10 40.63
CA GLU A 134 -6.24 12.85 39.92
C GLU A 134 -5.44 12.65 38.62
N PHE A 135 -4.97 13.75 38.01
CA PHE A 135 -4.08 13.73 36.84
C PHE A 135 -2.60 13.80 37.20
N TYR A 136 -2.25 13.83 38.49
CA TYR A 136 -0.87 13.94 38.95
C TYR A 136 -0.36 12.65 39.58
N ARG A 137 -1.20 11.93 40.31
CA ARG A 137 -0.80 10.76 41.11
C ARG A 137 -1.61 9.54 40.73
N PHE A 138 -0.94 8.44 40.40
CA PHE A 138 -1.56 7.24 39.84
C PHE A 138 -1.06 5.96 40.49
N GLU A 139 -1.89 4.91 40.49
CA GLU A 139 -1.53 3.57 40.98
C GLU A 139 -1.38 2.56 39.84
N TRP A 140 -0.32 2.70 39.05
CA TRP A 140 -0.13 1.88 37.85
C TRP A 140 0.59 0.55 38.11
N GLY A 141 0.38 -0.40 37.21
CA GLY A 141 1.12 -1.66 37.21
C GLY A 141 2.58 -1.44 36.81
N TYR A 142 3.50 -2.01 37.57
CA TYR A 142 4.93 -2.06 37.24
C TYR A 142 5.29 -3.46 36.76
N LYS A 143 6.14 -3.54 35.73
CA LYS A 143 6.83 -4.77 35.31
C LYS A 143 8.33 -4.51 35.18
N PRO A 144 9.18 -5.47 35.60
CA PRO A 144 10.61 -5.40 35.38
C PRO A 144 10.96 -5.17 33.90
N TRP A 145 12.08 -4.51 33.66
CA TRP A 145 12.59 -4.27 32.31
C TRP A 145 13.04 -5.58 31.66
N GLU A 146 12.54 -5.84 30.45
CA GLU A 146 12.79 -7.08 29.69
C GLU A 146 13.69 -6.82 28.47
N GLY A 147 14.17 -5.59 28.27
CA GLY A 147 14.98 -5.19 27.13
C GLY A 147 14.22 -4.35 26.09
N GLU A 148 15.00 -3.71 25.21
CA GLU A 148 14.50 -2.73 24.25
C GLU A 148 13.58 -3.38 23.20
N THR A 149 13.94 -4.57 22.74
CA THR A 149 13.13 -5.38 21.80
C THR A 149 11.73 -5.60 22.33
N ASN A 150 11.58 -6.03 23.57
CA ASN A 150 10.29 -6.31 24.19
C ASN A 150 9.45 -5.05 24.34
N ALA A 151 10.07 -3.93 24.70
CA ALA A 151 9.39 -2.65 24.83
C ALA A 151 8.89 -2.15 23.47
N LEU A 152 9.76 -2.09 22.47
CA LEU A 152 9.40 -1.63 21.12
C LEU A 152 8.31 -2.50 20.50
N ILE A 153 8.43 -3.83 20.61
CA ILE A 153 7.41 -4.78 20.12
C ILE A 153 6.10 -4.63 20.87
N GLY A 154 6.13 -4.44 22.19
CA GLY A 154 4.93 -4.18 22.99
C GLY A 154 4.21 -2.91 22.56
N HIS A 155 4.94 -1.83 22.28
CA HIS A 155 4.36 -0.61 21.74
C HIS A 155 3.81 -0.80 20.32
N MET A 156 4.49 -1.56 19.46
CA MET A 156 4.03 -1.86 18.11
C MET A 156 2.74 -2.67 18.08
N ALA A 157 2.69 -3.77 18.82
CA ALA A 157 1.53 -4.66 18.86
C ALA A 157 0.27 -3.91 19.34
N GLU A 158 0.39 -3.14 20.42
CA GLU A 158 -0.70 -2.31 20.95
C GLU A 158 -1.16 -1.24 19.96
N ASN A 159 -0.22 -0.58 19.29
CA ASN A 159 -0.56 0.49 18.34
C ASN A 159 -1.26 -0.06 17.08
N GLU A 160 -0.88 -1.25 16.63
CA GLU A 160 -1.54 -1.90 15.50
C GLU A 160 -2.94 -2.42 15.83
N GLU A 161 -3.16 -2.92 17.05
CA GLU A 161 -4.49 -3.35 17.51
C GLU A 161 -5.51 -2.21 17.43
N ARG A 162 -5.05 -0.98 17.67
CA ARG A 162 -5.89 0.23 17.56
C ARG A 162 -6.05 0.76 16.13
N GLY A 163 -5.27 0.27 15.16
CA GLY A 163 -5.39 0.62 13.73
C GLY A 163 -4.79 1.97 13.31
N ASP A 164 -4.36 2.81 14.24
CA ASP A 164 -4.01 4.22 14.00
C ASP A 164 -2.51 4.47 13.71
N MET A 165 -1.83 3.60 12.96
CA MET A 165 -0.39 3.76 12.67
C MET A 165 -0.13 3.83 11.18
N ILE A 166 0.52 4.92 10.75
CA ILE A 166 0.86 5.12 9.33
C ILE A 166 2.01 4.19 8.92
N TYR A 167 2.09 3.89 7.61
CA TYR A 167 2.99 2.85 7.12
C TYR A 167 4.47 3.15 7.40
N ILE A 168 4.90 4.40 7.30
CA ILE A 168 6.29 4.80 7.55
C ILE A 168 6.72 4.58 9.01
N GLU A 169 5.83 4.79 9.98
CA GLU A 169 6.11 4.51 11.40
C GLU A 169 6.40 3.02 11.61
N LYS A 170 5.58 2.15 11.01
CA LYS A 170 5.79 0.68 11.04
C LYS A 170 7.12 0.31 10.41
N ALA A 171 7.45 0.93 9.27
CA ALA A 171 8.69 0.65 8.56
C ALA A 171 9.94 1.08 9.35
N LEU A 172 9.87 2.23 10.04
CA LEU A 172 10.93 2.69 10.93
C LEU A 172 11.11 1.75 12.13
N ALA A 173 10.03 1.28 12.74
CA ALA A 173 10.10 0.30 13.82
C ALA A 173 10.72 -1.03 13.37
N VAL A 174 10.37 -1.52 12.18
CA VAL A 174 11.01 -2.72 11.59
C VAL A 174 12.50 -2.50 11.36
N LYS A 175 12.89 -1.32 10.87
CA LYS A 175 14.31 -1.00 10.66
C LYS A 175 15.07 -0.99 11.99
N GLU A 176 14.50 -0.37 13.02
CA GLU A 176 15.11 -0.32 14.33
C GLU A 176 15.25 -1.72 14.95
N LEU A 177 14.22 -2.56 14.85
CA LEU A 177 14.30 -3.97 15.28
C LEU A 177 15.35 -4.76 14.49
N GLN A 178 15.50 -4.48 13.19
CA GLN A 178 16.57 -5.08 12.39
C GLN A 178 17.94 -4.72 12.95
N ASP A 179 18.15 -3.45 13.32
CA ASP A 179 19.42 -2.96 13.83
C ASP A 179 19.74 -3.61 15.18
N ILE A 180 18.78 -3.60 16.12
CA ILE A 180 18.92 -4.25 17.45
C ILE A 180 19.28 -5.74 17.30
N PHE A 181 18.52 -6.50 16.50
CA PHE A 181 18.80 -7.92 16.34
C PHE A 181 20.07 -8.24 15.55
N SER A 182 20.56 -7.30 14.73
CA SER A 182 21.80 -7.48 13.96
C SER A 182 23.03 -7.24 14.84
N GLU A 183 22.93 -6.36 15.83
CA GLU A 183 23.94 -6.19 16.88
C GLU A 183 24.10 -7.48 17.70
N ASP A 184 22.98 -8.10 18.09
CA ASP A 184 22.99 -9.37 18.84
C ASP A 184 23.61 -10.54 18.06
N ASP A 185 23.35 -10.62 16.75
CA ASP A 185 23.79 -11.74 15.88
C ASP A 185 25.14 -11.47 15.16
N ASN A 186 25.74 -10.28 15.33
CA ASN A 186 26.91 -9.80 14.58
C ASN A 186 26.76 -9.91 13.03
N ASN A 187 25.53 -9.85 12.50
CA ASN A 187 25.25 -9.93 11.07
C ASN A 187 23.87 -9.35 10.72
N ILE A 188 23.73 -8.81 9.51
CA ILE A 188 22.46 -8.29 9.00
C ILE A 188 21.47 -9.44 8.79
N LEU A 189 20.32 -9.34 9.43
CA LEU A 189 19.26 -10.35 9.29
C LEU A 189 18.52 -10.24 7.96
N SER A 190 18.34 -11.40 7.31
CA SER A 190 17.40 -11.53 6.20
C SER A 190 15.96 -11.23 6.65
N SER A 191 15.12 -10.74 5.75
CA SER A 191 13.71 -10.43 6.05
C SER A 191 12.92 -11.61 6.62
N ARG A 192 13.27 -12.86 6.25
CA ARG A 192 12.62 -14.07 6.79
C ARG A 192 13.02 -14.31 8.24
N LYS A 193 14.32 -14.25 8.55
CA LYS A 193 14.82 -14.43 9.91
C LYS A 193 14.32 -13.31 10.83
N LEU A 194 14.28 -12.08 10.32
CA LEU A 194 13.72 -10.94 11.04
C LEU A 194 12.22 -11.13 11.32
N ALA A 195 11.43 -11.58 10.34
CA ALA A 195 10.00 -11.85 10.54
C ALA A 195 9.74 -12.89 11.64
N VAL A 196 10.53 -13.97 11.65
CA VAL A 196 10.45 -15.01 12.69
C VAL A 196 10.73 -14.42 14.06
N LYS A 197 11.87 -13.73 14.24
CA LYS A 197 12.23 -13.11 15.53
C LYS A 197 11.17 -12.13 16.04
N ILE A 198 10.65 -11.25 15.18
CA ILE A 198 9.63 -10.27 15.57
C ILE A 198 8.32 -10.97 15.96
N THR A 199 7.90 -11.97 15.18
CA THR A 199 6.65 -12.73 15.43
C THR A 199 6.74 -13.54 16.72
N GLU A 200 7.86 -14.23 16.96
CA GLU A 200 8.11 -14.99 18.21
C GLU A 200 8.11 -14.08 19.45
N SER A 201 8.46 -12.82 19.28
CA SER A 201 8.50 -11.83 20.35
C SER A 201 7.15 -11.13 20.60
N GLY A 202 6.11 -11.41 19.79
CA GLY A 202 4.74 -10.98 20.05
C GLY A 202 4.13 -10.00 19.04
N TRP A 203 4.85 -9.59 17.99
CA TRP A 203 4.27 -8.78 16.90
C TRP A 203 4.18 -9.57 15.60
N SER A 204 2.97 -9.94 15.21
CA SER A 204 2.74 -10.78 14.02
C SER A 204 2.97 -10.01 12.72
N ILE A 205 4.08 -10.28 12.03
CA ILE A 205 4.42 -9.65 10.75
C ILE A 205 5.05 -10.63 9.75
N GLY A 206 4.57 -10.59 8.51
CA GLY A 206 5.08 -11.43 7.42
C GLY A 206 6.35 -10.89 6.76
N HIS A 207 7.22 -11.80 6.28
CA HIS A 207 8.47 -11.41 5.61
C HIS A 207 8.28 -10.55 4.35
N THR A 208 7.16 -10.71 3.62
CA THR A 208 6.83 -9.87 2.44
C THR A 208 6.62 -8.42 2.85
N SER A 209 5.89 -8.19 3.97
CA SER A 209 5.67 -6.87 4.54
C SER A 209 6.98 -6.25 5.01
N ILE A 210 7.81 -7.00 5.75
CA ILE A 210 9.16 -6.54 6.16
C ILE A 210 10.00 -6.15 4.94
N THR A 211 9.98 -6.97 3.90
CA THR A 211 10.76 -6.68 2.69
C THR A 211 10.30 -5.39 2.02
N LEU A 212 8.99 -5.12 2.01
CA LEU A 212 8.45 -3.86 1.48
C LEU A 212 8.79 -2.67 2.39
N MET A 213 8.72 -2.84 3.71
CA MET A 213 9.09 -1.80 4.68
C MET A 213 10.57 -1.44 4.62
N LEU A 214 11.47 -2.42 4.55
CA LEU A 214 12.90 -2.18 4.38
C LEU A 214 13.20 -1.50 3.04
N TYR A 215 12.45 -1.84 1.98
CA TYR A 215 12.52 -1.10 0.72
C TYR A 215 12.10 0.37 0.91
N THR A 216 11.01 0.63 1.62
CA THR A 216 10.57 2.00 1.94
C THR A 216 11.67 2.78 2.66
N ILE A 217 12.29 2.21 3.68
CA ILE A 217 13.32 2.92 4.44
C ILE A 217 14.61 3.13 3.64
N ASN A 218 15.03 2.16 2.85
CA ASN A 218 16.31 2.23 2.15
C ASN A 218 16.23 3.05 0.85
N GLU A 219 15.09 3.00 0.15
CA GLU A 219 14.96 3.57 -1.20
C GLU A 219 14.08 4.83 -1.27
N LEU A 220 13.09 4.96 -0.38
CA LEU A 220 12.06 6.00 -0.47
C LEU A 220 12.14 7.05 0.63
N HIS A 221 12.47 6.65 1.86
CA HIS A 221 12.61 7.56 2.99
C HIS A 221 13.69 8.61 2.71
N LYS A 222 13.43 9.87 3.09
CA LYS A 222 14.20 11.08 2.74
C LYS A 222 14.15 11.49 1.26
N LYS A 223 13.42 10.77 0.41
CA LYS A 223 13.16 11.14 -1.00
C LYS A 223 11.71 11.53 -1.22
N ILE A 224 10.78 10.82 -0.57
CA ILE A 224 9.34 11.09 -0.64
C ILE A 224 8.70 11.22 0.76
N ASP A 225 9.36 11.94 1.66
CA ASP A 225 8.91 12.02 3.04
C ASP A 225 7.56 12.73 3.19
N ARG A 226 7.24 13.72 2.32
CA ARG A 226 5.92 14.37 2.36
C ARG A 226 4.82 13.34 2.11
N ALA A 227 4.96 12.52 1.06
CA ALA A 227 4.02 11.43 0.77
C ALA A 227 3.93 10.41 1.92
N LEU A 228 5.08 9.96 2.43
CA LEU A 228 5.16 8.91 3.45
C LEU A 228 4.49 9.35 4.76
N TRP A 229 4.75 10.58 5.21
CA TRP A 229 4.15 11.14 6.43
C TRP A 229 2.69 11.58 6.23
N ALA A 230 2.26 11.86 5.01
CA ALA A 230 0.85 12.06 4.66
C ALA A 230 0.02 10.75 4.65
N GLY A 231 0.67 9.59 4.83
CA GLY A 231 -0.02 8.31 4.98
C GLY A 231 0.08 7.38 3.77
N LEU A 232 1.07 7.56 2.88
CA LEU A 232 1.29 6.68 1.73
C LEU A 232 1.32 5.19 2.14
N GLY A 233 0.40 4.42 1.58
CA GLY A 233 0.16 3.03 1.98
C GLY A 233 0.98 1.98 1.22
N SER A 234 0.89 0.74 1.71
CA SER A 234 1.60 -0.43 1.15
C SER A 234 1.29 -0.69 -0.33
N ALA A 235 0.07 -0.40 -0.78
CA ALA A 235 -0.35 -0.61 -2.17
C ALA A 235 0.42 0.28 -3.15
N GLN A 236 0.54 1.58 -2.85
CA GLN A 236 1.32 2.51 -3.68
C GLN A 236 2.81 2.22 -3.60
N ILE A 237 3.33 1.91 -2.41
CA ILE A 237 4.74 1.51 -2.25
C ILE A 237 5.06 0.24 -3.04
N SER A 238 4.13 -0.72 -3.10
CA SER A 238 4.29 -1.94 -3.91
C SER A 238 4.38 -1.62 -5.40
N LYS A 239 3.56 -0.69 -5.89
CA LYS A 239 3.61 -0.20 -7.28
C LYS A 239 4.94 0.50 -7.58
N LEU A 240 5.39 1.41 -6.70
CA LEU A 240 6.70 2.06 -6.83
C LEU A 240 7.84 1.04 -6.87
N ARG A 241 7.79 0.02 -6.02
CA ARG A 241 8.80 -1.02 -5.98
C ARG A 241 8.82 -1.86 -7.26
N ALA A 242 7.66 -2.18 -7.82
CA ALA A 242 7.56 -2.88 -9.09
C ALA A 242 8.14 -2.03 -10.24
N LEU A 243 7.83 -0.73 -10.25
CA LEU A 243 8.35 0.23 -11.22
C LEU A 243 9.88 0.37 -11.11
N HIS A 244 10.39 0.57 -9.89
CA HIS A 244 11.84 0.64 -9.64
C HIS A 244 12.55 -0.63 -10.15
N ARG A 245 11.98 -1.82 -9.88
CA ARG A 245 12.53 -3.09 -10.39
C ARG A 245 12.50 -3.18 -11.91
N ALA A 246 11.44 -2.69 -12.55
CA ALA A 246 11.32 -2.69 -14.00
C ALA A 246 12.40 -1.81 -14.64
N TYR A 247 12.57 -0.58 -14.15
CA TYR A 247 13.64 0.31 -14.60
C TYR A 247 15.03 -0.26 -14.32
N THR A 248 15.26 -0.81 -13.13
CA THR A 248 16.55 -1.45 -12.80
C THR A 248 16.92 -2.52 -13.84
N LYS A 249 15.95 -3.37 -14.20
CA LYS A 249 16.13 -4.44 -15.19
C LYS A 249 16.37 -3.89 -16.59
N PHE A 250 15.62 -2.85 -16.98
CA PHE A 250 15.79 -2.17 -18.26
C PHE A 250 17.18 -1.51 -18.37
N CYS A 251 17.54 -0.68 -17.40
CA CYS A 251 18.81 0.03 -17.34
C CYS A 251 20.01 -0.93 -17.36
N GLN A 252 19.95 -2.03 -16.59
CA GLN A 252 20.96 -3.10 -16.63
C GLN A 252 21.12 -3.71 -18.03
N THR A 253 20.02 -3.86 -18.76
CA THR A 253 20.04 -4.44 -20.11
C THR A 253 20.60 -3.45 -21.15
N GLN A 254 20.37 -2.15 -20.96
CA GLN A 254 20.93 -1.09 -21.80
C GLN A 254 22.34 -0.66 -21.37
N ASN A 255 23.02 -1.42 -20.51
CA ASN A 255 24.35 -1.10 -19.97
C ASN A 255 24.44 0.26 -19.24
N ILE A 256 23.31 0.79 -18.75
CA ILE A 256 23.31 1.95 -17.86
C ILE A 256 23.79 1.48 -16.49
N SER A 257 24.81 2.15 -15.94
CA SER A 257 25.31 1.81 -14.61
C SER A 257 24.24 2.01 -13.53
N ALA A 258 24.25 1.17 -12.49
CA ALA A 258 23.32 1.29 -11.37
C ALA A 258 23.43 2.66 -10.68
N GLU A 259 24.63 3.27 -10.67
CA GLU A 259 24.87 4.57 -10.05
C GLU A 259 24.16 5.72 -10.79
N ILE A 260 24.22 5.71 -12.13
CA ILE A 260 23.50 6.67 -12.98
C ILE A 260 21.99 6.49 -12.80
N PHE A 261 21.50 5.25 -12.90
CA PHE A 261 20.08 4.97 -12.73
C PHE A 261 19.57 5.41 -11.35
N ASN A 262 20.28 5.09 -10.27
CA ASN A 262 19.89 5.47 -8.92
C ASN A 262 19.83 7.00 -8.77
N LYS A 263 20.76 7.74 -9.40
CA LYS A 263 20.71 9.20 -9.41
C LYS A 263 19.44 9.71 -10.08
N ILE A 264 19.12 9.23 -11.28
CA ILE A 264 17.90 9.59 -12.01
C ILE A 264 16.66 9.25 -11.16
N TRP A 265 16.60 8.02 -10.64
CA TRP A 265 15.47 7.53 -9.86
C TRP A 265 15.22 8.39 -8.61
N HIS A 266 16.27 8.71 -7.84
CA HIS A 266 16.14 9.54 -6.64
C HIS A 266 15.81 11.00 -6.96
N GLU A 267 16.31 11.54 -8.07
CA GLU A 267 15.96 12.87 -8.55
C GLU A 267 14.45 12.96 -8.88
N VAL A 268 13.94 11.99 -9.65
CA VAL A 268 12.50 11.91 -9.98
C VAL A 268 11.64 11.80 -8.73
N LEU A 269 12.01 10.91 -7.80
CA LEU A 269 11.28 10.75 -6.54
C LEU A 269 11.20 12.06 -5.76
N THR A 270 12.32 12.79 -5.67
CA THR A 270 12.39 14.06 -4.93
C THR A 270 11.55 15.15 -5.60
N ILE A 271 11.57 15.24 -6.93
CA ILE A 271 10.78 16.22 -7.69
C ILE A 271 9.28 15.95 -7.56
N CYS A 272 8.90 14.67 -7.49
CA CYS A 272 7.50 14.25 -7.42
C CYS A 272 6.97 14.11 -5.97
N ASP A 273 7.77 14.44 -4.95
CA ASP A 273 7.34 14.30 -3.55
C ASP A 273 6.24 15.30 -3.19
N ASP A 274 5.04 14.77 -3.01
CA ASP A 274 3.86 15.50 -2.58
C ASP A 274 2.98 14.64 -1.67
N GLU A 275 2.03 15.25 -0.97
CA GLU A 275 1.13 14.54 -0.05
C GLU A 275 0.29 13.50 -0.81
N GLU A 276 -0.17 13.87 -2.01
CA GLU A 276 -0.86 12.96 -2.94
C GLU A 276 0.09 12.46 -4.03
N LEU A 277 0.86 11.43 -3.71
CA LEU A 277 1.87 10.91 -4.63
C LEU A 277 1.27 10.37 -5.94
N ASN A 278 1.65 10.97 -7.06
CA ASN A 278 1.28 10.53 -8.40
C ASN A 278 2.35 9.63 -9.02
N ILE A 279 2.06 8.33 -9.09
CA ILE A 279 2.96 7.32 -9.66
C ILE A 279 3.14 7.51 -11.18
N GLU A 280 2.13 8.00 -11.89
CA GLU A 280 2.21 8.24 -13.34
C GLU A 280 3.14 9.42 -13.64
N SER A 281 3.14 10.45 -12.79
CA SER A 281 4.12 11.54 -12.88
C SER A 281 5.55 11.02 -12.70
N ILE A 282 5.80 10.20 -11.67
CA ILE A 282 7.09 9.54 -11.45
C ILE A 282 7.51 8.76 -12.68
N ARG A 283 6.60 7.95 -13.23
CA ARG A 283 6.85 7.17 -14.43
C ARG A 283 7.24 8.05 -15.62
N ARG A 284 6.44 9.08 -15.93
CA ARG A 284 6.69 10.00 -17.04
C ARG A 284 8.05 10.70 -16.93
N TYR A 285 8.40 11.19 -15.75
CA TYR A 285 9.70 11.84 -15.53
C TYR A 285 10.87 10.85 -15.64
N ALA A 286 10.71 9.63 -15.11
CA ALA A 286 11.73 8.59 -15.22
C ALA A 286 11.92 8.14 -16.68
N ASP A 287 10.84 7.92 -17.43
CA ASP A 287 10.90 7.60 -18.86
C ASP A 287 11.63 8.68 -19.64
N GLN A 288 11.33 9.96 -19.38
CA GLN A 288 11.99 11.10 -20.04
C GLN A 288 13.49 11.16 -19.72
N LEU A 289 13.88 11.13 -18.44
CA LEU A 289 15.29 11.25 -18.07
C LEU A 289 16.13 10.05 -18.51
N ILE A 290 15.55 8.84 -18.50
CA ILE A 290 16.21 7.65 -19.03
C ILE A 290 16.33 7.74 -20.54
N SER A 291 15.26 8.15 -21.24
CA SER A 291 15.25 8.41 -22.69
C SER A 291 16.38 9.34 -23.10
N ASP A 292 16.56 10.44 -22.38
CA ASP A 292 17.64 11.42 -22.63
C ASP A 292 19.03 10.83 -22.33
N GLU A 293 19.17 9.97 -21.31
CA GLU A 293 20.45 9.35 -20.92
C GLU A 293 20.96 8.33 -21.96
N ILE A 294 20.07 7.58 -22.62
CA ILE A 294 20.43 6.56 -23.61
C ILE A 294 20.16 6.95 -25.06
N ASP A 295 19.74 8.18 -25.32
CA ASP A 295 19.39 8.69 -26.67
C ASP A 295 18.39 7.79 -27.40
N VAL A 296 17.33 7.37 -26.68
CA VAL A 296 16.24 6.55 -27.19
C VAL A 296 14.95 7.34 -27.09
N GLU A 297 14.04 7.19 -28.06
CA GLU A 297 12.73 7.84 -28.01
C GLU A 297 11.93 7.50 -26.75
N TYR A 298 11.32 8.51 -26.12
CA TYR A 298 10.47 8.39 -24.93
C TYR A 298 9.51 7.20 -24.98
N PHE A 299 8.70 7.08 -26.03
CA PHE A 299 7.68 6.03 -26.16
C PHE A 299 8.28 4.62 -26.21
N THR A 300 9.50 4.52 -26.71
CA THR A 300 10.24 3.28 -26.76
C THR A 300 10.70 2.85 -25.36
N VAL A 301 11.07 3.78 -24.48
CA VAL A 301 11.34 3.48 -23.06
C VAL A 301 10.05 3.05 -22.37
N THR A 302 8.97 3.83 -22.52
CA THR A 302 7.66 3.54 -21.91
C THR A 302 7.17 2.13 -22.27
N ALA A 303 7.23 1.74 -23.54
CA ALA A 303 6.77 0.43 -24.01
C ALA A 303 7.60 -0.74 -23.45
N GLU A 304 8.91 -0.58 -23.33
CA GLU A 304 9.78 -1.61 -22.73
C GLU A 304 9.49 -1.77 -21.23
N ILE A 305 9.25 -0.67 -20.52
CA ILE A 305 8.87 -0.72 -19.10
C ILE A 305 7.52 -1.41 -18.91
N ASP A 306 6.51 -1.11 -19.74
CA ASP A 306 5.22 -1.82 -19.71
C ASP A 306 5.37 -3.32 -20.01
N ALA A 307 6.21 -3.66 -20.98
CA ALA A 307 6.51 -5.05 -21.31
C ALA A 307 7.14 -5.77 -20.11
N ILE A 308 8.12 -5.14 -19.43
CA ILE A 308 8.78 -5.72 -18.25
C ILE A 308 7.79 -5.86 -17.08
N LEU A 309 6.94 -4.87 -16.84
CA LEU A 309 5.90 -4.92 -15.80
C LEU A 309 4.88 -6.02 -16.08
N SER A 310 4.60 -6.31 -17.35
CA SER A 310 3.75 -7.42 -17.79
C SER A 310 4.44 -8.80 -17.73
N GLY A 311 5.73 -8.85 -17.33
CA GLY A 311 6.49 -10.08 -17.15
C GLY A 311 7.46 -10.43 -18.29
N ASN A 312 7.57 -9.59 -19.33
CA ASN A 312 8.47 -9.86 -20.45
C ASN A 312 9.95 -9.65 -20.06
N LYS A 313 10.84 -10.26 -20.86
CA LYS A 313 12.28 -10.04 -20.74
C LYS A 313 12.68 -8.76 -21.49
N PRO A 314 13.63 -7.97 -20.98
CA PRO A 314 14.09 -6.76 -21.65
C PRO A 314 14.92 -7.14 -22.86
N VAL A 315 14.86 -6.33 -23.92
CA VAL A 315 15.57 -6.58 -25.17
C VAL A 315 16.88 -5.79 -25.20
N ILE A 316 18.01 -6.46 -25.50
CA ILE A 316 19.32 -5.81 -25.70
C ILE A 316 19.35 -5.20 -27.11
N ARG A 317 19.73 -3.92 -27.22
CA ARG A 317 19.67 -3.17 -28.50
C ARG A 317 20.94 -3.17 -29.34
N ASP A 318 21.99 -3.87 -28.92
CA ASP A 318 23.19 -4.07 -29.74
C ASP A 318 22.97 -5.13 -30.84
N MET A 319 22.25 -4.78 -31.93
CA MET A 319 22.49 -5.21 -33.32
C MET A 319 21.36 -4.81 -34.30
N PRO A 320 21.65 -4.63 -35.61
CA PRO A 320 20.72 -4.06 -36.58
C PRO A 320 19.45 -4.90 -36.78
N LEU A 321 18.34 -4.22 -37.10
CA LEU A 321 16.97 -4.69 -37.34
C LEU A 321 16.76 -5.84 -38.36
N SER A 322 17.82 -6.47 -38.88
CA SER A 322 17.74 -7.46 -39.96
C SER A 322 17.74 -8.94 -39.54
N GLN A 323 17.74 -9.28 -38.24
CA GLN A 323 17.71 -10.70 -37.81
C GLN A 323 16.53 -11.12 -36.92
N GLN A 324 15.60 -10.22 -36.58
CA GLN A 324 14.41 -10.60 -35.81
C GLN A 324 13.29 -11.29 -36.64
N GLN A 325 13.44 -11.40 -37.97
CA GLN A 325 12.50 -12.14 -38.82
C GLN A 325 12.87 -13.62 -39.07
N GLN A 326 14.03 -14.11 -38.63
CA GLN A 326 14.45 -15.49 -38.93
C GLN A 326 14.15 -16.53 -37.83
N ASN A 327 13.83 -16.10 -36.59
CA ASN A 327 13.51 -17.05 -35.51
C ASN A 327 12.05 -17.51 -35.48
N THR A 328 11.16 -16.90 -36.27
CA THR A 328 9.75 -17.34 -36.37
C THR A 328 9.51 -18.33 -37.52
N GLN A 329 10.48 -18.52 -38.43
CA GLN A 329 10.34 -19.45 -39.57
C GLN A 329 11.02 -20.82 -39.37
N ASN A 330 11.95 -20.96 -38.41
CA ASN A 330 12.70 -22.21 -38.20
C ASN A 330 12.05 -23.22 -37.22
N GLN A 331 10.79 -23.03 -36.80
CA GLN A 331 10.05 -23.99 -35.96
C GLN A 331 8.87 -24.68 -36.67
N THR A 332 8.65 -24.42 -37.97
CA THR A 332 7.51 -24.98 -38.72
C THR A 332 7.88 -25.81 -39.94
N GLU A 333 9.16 -26.15 -40.12
CA GLU A 333 9.60 -27.09 -41.14
C GLU A 333 10.35 -28.26 -40.48
N ASN A 334 9.60 -29.22 -39.92
CA ASN A 334 10.01 -30.63 -39.80
C ASN A 334 8.92 -31.46 -39.13
N THR A 335 7.84 -31.76 -39.85
CA THR A 335 7.13 -33.05 -39.72
C THR A 335 6.27 -33.23 -40.97
N ASP A 336 6.80 -33.91 -41.98
CA ASP A 336 6.04 -34.79 -42.86
C ASP A 336 7.03 -35.78 -43.51
N ASN A 337 6.95 -37.06 -43.10
CA ASN A 337 6.85 -38.19 -44.02
C ASN A 337 6.77 -39.56 -43.30
N GLU A 338 5.60 -40.16 -43.48
CA GLU A 338 5.29 -41.55 -43.88
C GLU A 338 5.69 -42.79 -43.04
N ILE A 339 4.61 -43.46 -42.58
CA ILE A 339 4.19 -44.86 -42.82
C ILE A 339 5.17 -45.99 -42.45
N ASN A 340 4.78 -46.80 -41.46
CA ASN A 340 4.61 -48.25 -41.70
C ASN A 340 3.72 -48.98 -40.68
N LEU A 341 2.90 -49.87 -41.24
CA LEU A 341 1.94 -50.79 -40.61
C LEU A 341 2.65 -51.93 -39.86
N PRO A 342 1.97 -52.63 -38.96
CA PRO A 342 1.65 -54.02 -39.30
C PRO A 342 0.23 -54.49 -38.90
N SER A 343 -0.12 -55.60 -39.55
CA SER A 343 -1.42 -56.19 -39.82
C SER A 343 -2.00 -57.12 -38.73
N THR A 344 -3.29 -57.47 -38.93
CA THR A 344 -4.01 -58.72 -38.55
C THR A 344 -4.33 -58.92 -37.06
N ASP A 345 -5.49 -59.38 -36.60
CA ASP A 345 -6.58 -60.12 -37.23
C ASP A 345 -7.87 -60.04 -36.37
N SER A 346 -9.01 -60.05 -37.05
CA SER A 346 -10.31 -60.70 -36.76
C SER A 346 -10.86 -60.93 -35.32
N THR A 347 -12.18 -60.74 -35.21
CA THR A 347 -13.24 -61.71 -34.76
C THR A 347 -14.25 -61.17 -33.71
N THR A 348 -15.47 -60.85 -34.19
CA THR A 348 -16.83 -61.24 -33.71
C THR A 348 -17.39 -60.98 -32.29
N ILE A 349 -18.60 -60.37 -32.31
CA ILE A 349 -19.92 -60.89 -31.82
C ILE A 349 -20.37 -60.64 -30.35
N ASN A 350 -21.63 -60.15 -30.28
CA ASN A 350 -22.65 -60.15 -29.21
C ASN A 350 -22.37 -59.30 -27.96
N GLY A 351 -23.24 -58.41 -27.48
CA GLY A 351 -24.69 -58.25 -27.65
C GLY A 351 -25.38 -58.54 -26.31
N HIS A 352 -26.15 -57.59 -25.77
CA HIS A 352 -27.49 -57.78 -25.18
C HIS A 352 -27.95 -56.61 -24.29
N ASN A 353 -29.14 -56.11 -24.67
CA ASN A 353 -30.29 -55.78 -23.83
C ASN A 353 -30.30 -54.57 -22.88
N SER A 354 -31.00 -53.51 -23.31
CA SER A 354 -32.09 -52.86 -22.54
C SER A 354 -33.30 -53.83 -22.42
N PRO A 355 -34.30 -53.67 -21.51
CA PRO A 355 -35.22 -52.52 -21.40
C PRO A 355 -35.58 -52.23 -19.90
N ALA A 356 -36.50 -51.38 -19.43
CA ALA A 356 -37.77 -50.82 -19.89
C ALA A 356 -38.15 -49.66 -18.92
N SER A 357 -38.62 -48.49 -19.40
CA SER A 357 -40.02 -47.96 -19.33
C SER A 357 -40.61 -47.77 -17.91
N SER A 358 -41.33 -46.71 -17.52
CA SER A 358 -41.87 -45.50 -18.18
C SER A 358 -42.58 -44.61 -17.14
N ASP A 359 -42.97 -43.40 -17.56
CA ASP A 359 -43.91 -42.40 -16.98
C ASP A 359 -43.33 -41.32 -16.06
N SER A 360 -43.73 -40.05 -16.16
CA SER A 360 -44.33 -39.21 -17.20
C SER A 360 -44.30 -37.77 -16.66
N SER A 361 -44.02 -36.77 -17.52
CA SER A 361 -44.61 -35.41 -17.53
C SER A 361 -43.64 -34.32 -18.05
N GLU A 362 -44.01 -33.81 -19.22
CA GLU A 362 -44.12 -32.38 -19.61
C GLU A 362 -42.91 -31.42 -19.66
N ASN A 363 -42.66 -30.98 -20.91
CA ASN A 363 -42.47 -29.60 -21.37
C ASN A 363 -41.20 -28.82 -20.98
N ALA A 364 -40.24 -28.78 -21.92
CA ALA A 364 -39.78 -27.52 -22.54
C ALA A 364 -38.90 -27.83 -23.76
N THR A 365 -39.37 -27.48 -24.95
CA THR A 365 -38.60 -27.53 -26.19
C THR A 365 -37.51 -26.47 -26.17
N THR A 366 -36.29 -26.86 -25.80
CA THR A 366 -35.09 -26.04 -26.05
C THR A 366 -34.47 -26.49 -27.36
N ILE A 367 -34.72 -25.72 -28.43
CA ILE A 367 -33.90 -25.79 -29.63
C ILE A 367 -32.52 -25.28 -29.23
N ALA A 368 -31.54 -26.17 -29.17
CA ALA A 368 -30.13 -25.82 -29.04
C ALA A 368 -29.73 -24.95 -30.25
N PRO A 369 -29.23 -23.71 -30.06
CA PRO A 369 -28.54 -23.04 -31.13
C PRO A 369 -27.18 -23.71 -31.27
N GLN A 370 -26.92 -24.21 -32.47
CA GLN A 370 -25.63 -24.75 -32.87
C GLN A 370 -24.53 -23.72 -32.58
N THR A 371 -23.52 -24.16 -31.83
CA THR A 371 -22.28 -23.42 -31.63
C THR A 371 -21.49 -23.42 -32.93
N THR A 372 -21.71 -22.43 -33.79
CA THR A 372 -20.74 -22.06 -34.81
C THR A 372 -19.66 -21.20 -34.15
N SER A 373 -18.58 -21.85 -33.74
CA SER A 373 -17.33 -21.19 -33.37
C SER A 373 -16.74 -20.52 -34.62
N ASN A 374 -17.15 -19.28 -34.91
CA ASN A 374 -16.40 -18.42 -35.81
C ASN A 374 -15.12 -17.97 -35.08
N LEU A 375 -14.03 -18.72 -35.28
CA LEU A 375 -12.69 -18.24 -35.00
C LEU A 375 -12.46 -17.01 -35.90
N VAL A 376 -12.46 -15.83 -35.28
CA VAL A 376 -12.14 -14.58 -35.97
C VAL A 376 -10.66 -14.60 -36.33
N THR A 377 -10.35 -14.44 -37.61
CA THR A 377 -8.97 -14.50 -38.10
C THR A 377 -8.24 -13.20 -37.79
N LEU A 378 -6.90 -13.25 -37.64
CA LEU A 378 -6.06 -12.06 -37.48
C LEU A 378 -6.25 -11.05 -38.62
N GLU A 379 -6.64 -11.55 -39.79
CA GLU A 379 -6.99 -10.75 -40.98
C GLU A 379 -8.23 -9.88 -40.74
N GLN A 380 -9.31 -10.43 -40.17
CA GLN A 380 -10.52 -9.68 -39.84
C GLN A 380 -10.29 -8.58 -38.80
N ILE A 381 -9.39 -8.82 -37.84
CA ILE A 381 -9.00 -7.82 -36.84
C ILE A 381 -8.20 -6.70 -37.50
N ASN A 382 -7.30 -7.04 -38.41
CA ASN A 382 -6.51 -6.04 -39.13
C ASN A 382 -7.40 -5.21 -40.06
N GLU A 383 -8.38 -5.81 -40.73
CA GLU A 383 -9.39 -5.09 -41.52
C GLU A 383 -10.20 -4.12 -40.65
N LEU A 384 -10.66 -4.55 -39.48
CA LEU A 384 -11.42 -3.69 -38.57
C LEU A 384 -10.58 -2.52 -38.03
N ARG A 385 -9.28 -2.75 -37.74
CA ARG A 385 -8.33 -1.68 -37.39
C ARG A 385 -8.13 -0.69 -38.53
N GLN A 386 -8.07 -1.16 -39.78
CA GLN A 386 -8.01 -0.27 -40.94
C GLN A 386 -9.25 0.62 -41.01
N GLN A 387 -10.43 0.03 -40.80
CA GLN A 387 -11.68 0.78 -40.85
C GLN A 387 -11.75 1.84 -39.75
N ILE A 388 -11.40 1.48 -38.51
CA ILE A 388 -11.37 2.42 -37.38
C ILE A 388 -10.41 3.58 -37.64
N TYR A 389 -9.21 3.30 -38.17
CA TYR A 389 -8.26 4.35 -38.53
C TYR A 389 -8.85 5.32 -39.57
N VAL A 390 -9.49 4.80 -40.63
CA VAL A 390 -10.12 5.64 -41.66
C VAL A 390 -11.25 6.49 -41.08
N ASP A 391 -12.07 5.91 -40.21
CA ASP A 391 -13.18 6.62 -39.56
C ASP A 391 -12.66 7.77 -38.66
N VAL A 392 -11.57 7.52 -37.92
CA VAL A 392 -10.94 8.53 -37.05
C VAL A 392 -10.29 9.65 -37.86
N VAL A 393 -9.56 9.32 -38.92
CA VAL A 393 -8.99 10.32 -39.84
C VAL A 393 -10.11 11.17 -40.46
N THR A 394 -11.20 10.54 -40.88
CA THR A 394 -12.36 11.21 -41.45
C THR A 394 -13.04 12.14 -40.44
N LEU A 395 -13.16 11.70 -39.18
CA LEU A 395 -13.70 12.53 -38.09
C LEU A 395 -12.80 13.73 -37.77
N GLY A 396 -11.48 13.58 -37.86
CA GLY A 396 -10.51 14.65 -37.59
C GLY A 396 -10.31 15.63 -38.76
N LEU A 397 -10.72 15.27 -39.98
CA LEU A 397 -10.47 16.05 -41.19
C LEU A 397 -11.14 17.44 -41.20
N PRO A 398 -12.41 17.61 -40.77
CA PRO A 398 -13.05 18.92 -40.67
C PRO A 398 -12.40 19.85 -39.64
N PHE A 399 -11.59 19.31 -38.73
CA PHE A 399 -11.00 20.02 -37.59
C PHE A 399 -9.48 20.18 -37.71
N GLU A 400 -8.89 19.85 -38.87
CA GLU A 400 -7.43 19.85 -39.04
C GLU A 400 -6.73 19.03 -37.94
N LEU A 401 -7.31 17.87 -37.61
CA LEU A 401 -6.75 16.92 -36.65
C LEU A 401 -6.20 15.65 -37.31
N ALA A 402 -6.51 15.44 -38.59
CA ALA A 402 -6.13 14.24 -39.33
C ALA A 402 -4.61 13.98 -39.29
N HIS A 403 -3.78 15.02 -39.27
CA HIS A 403 -2.32 14.88 -39.22
C HIS A 403 -1.76 14.49 -37.84
N TYR A 404 -2.55 14.57 -36.78
CA TYR A 404 -2.16 14.01 -35.48
C TYR A 404 -2.60 12.55 -35.33
N VAL A 405 -3.38 12.00 -36.26
CA VAL A 405 -3.81 10.60 -36.24
C VAL A 405 -2.74 9.74 -36.90
N ASN A 406 -2.05 8.96 -36.08
CA ASN A 406 -1.07 8.01 -36.55
C ASN A 406 -1.64 6.59 -36.56
N LYS A 407 -1.27 5.81 -37.57
CA LYS A 407 -1.70 4.42 -37.72
C LYS A 407 -0.83 3.50 -36.86
N THR A 408 -1.43 2.53 -36.19
CA THR A 408 -0.73 1.45 -35.48
C THR A 408 -1.28 0.07 -35.87
N GLN A 409 -0.50 -0.97 -35.61
CA GLN A 409 -0.92 -2.37 -35.77
C GLN A 409 -1.48 -2.97 -34.47
N THR A 410 -1.49 -2.21 -33.37
CA THR A 410 -1.94 -2.65 -32.04
C THR A 410 -3.24 -1.95 -31.61
N GLY A 411 -3.96 -2.56 -30.67
CA GLY A 411 -5.24 -2.04 -30.17
C GLY A 411 -6.27 -1.79 -31.28
N LEU A 412 -6.85 -0.60 -31.31
CA LEU A 412 -7.84 -0.08 -32.25
C LEU A 412 -7.24 0.41 -33.57
N GLY A 413 -5.91 0.35 -33.76
CA GLY A 413 -5.28 0.67 -35.04
C GLY A 413 -4.86 2.12 -35.25
N PHE A 414 -5.00 2.99 -34.26
CA PHE A 414 -4.51 4.37 -34.31
C PHE A 414 -4.02 4.91 -32.95
N PHE A 415 -3.24 5.99 -32.96
CA PHE A 415 -2.98 6.85 -31.80
C PHE A 415 -2.99 8.33 -32.19
N ILE A 416 -3.19 9.21 -31.20
CA ILE A 416 -3.25 10.66 -31.40
C ILE A 416 -2.03 11.33 -30.78
N GLU A 417 -1.29 12.07 -31.59
CA GLU A 417 -0.20 12.91 -31.10
C GLU A 417 -0.70 14.13 -30.29
N PRO A 418 0.09 14.57 -29.29
CA PRO A 418 -0.22 15.78 -28.57
C PRO A 418 -0.14 17.02 -29.46
N VAL A 419 -1.20 17.83 -29.48
CA VAL A 419 -1.21 19.13 -30.15
C VAL A 419 -0.29 20.08 -29.37
N LYS A 420 0.51 20.88 -30.08
CA LYS A 420 1.44 21.85 -29.45
C LYS A 420 0.62 22.94 -28.75
N GLU A 421 1.11 23.48 -27.62
CA GLU A 421 0.39 24.49 -26.81
C GLU A 421 -0.09 25.72 -27.61
N ALA A 422 0.58 26.07 -28.70
CA ALA A 422 0.23 27.17 -29.60
C ALA A 422 -0.95 26.88 -30.56
N GLU A 423 -1.43 25.64 -30.60
CA GLU A 423 -2.46 25.17 -31.54
C GLU A 423 -3.79 24.85 -30.83
N TYR A 424 -3.91 25.10 -29.52
CA TYR A 424 -5.20 24.99 -28.81
C TYR A 424 -6.03 26.26 -29.05
N GLU A 425 -7.32 26.08 -29.36
CA GLU A 425 -8.24 27.23 -29.45
C GLU A 425 -8.38 27.92 -28.07
N THR A 426 -8.34 29.24 -28.05
CA THR A 426 -8.42 30.03 -26.81
C THR A 426 -9.85 30.06 -26.28
N GLN A 427 -10.04 30.38 -24.99
CA GLN A 427 -11.39 30.51 -24.39
C GLN A 427 -12.31 31.50 -25.14
N ALA A 428 -11.75 32.48 -25.85
CA ALA A 428 -12.48 33.42 -26.69
C ALA A 428 -13.00 32.79 -28.00
N ASP A 429 -12.29 31.80 -28.55
CA ASP A 429 -12.69 31.06 -29.75
C ASP A 429 -13.82 30.07 -29.44
N ILE A 430 -13.80 29.48 -28.24
CA ILE A 430 -14.81 28.54 -27.72
C ILE A 430 -16.19 29.20 -27.53
N GLN A 431 -16.24 30.48 -27.15
CA GLN A 431 -17.50 31.20 -26.88
C GLN A 431 -18.26 31.67 -28.14
N ASN A 432 -17.59 31.73 -29.30
CA ASN A 432 -18.15 32.34 -30.52
C ASN A 432 -18.80 31.36 -31.51
N SER A 433 -18.88 30.05 -31.21
CA SER A 433 -19.55 29.08 -32.09
C SER A 433 -20.35 28.01 -31.32
N PRO A 434 -21.53 28.36 -30.78
CA PRO A 434 -22.31 27.46 -29.92
C PRO A 434 -22.96 26.27 -30.66
N GLU A 435 -22.93 26.25 -32.00
CA GLU A 435 -23.63 25.24 -32.83
C GLU A 435 -22.69 24.21 -33.49
N HIS A 436 -21.37 24.30 -33.27
CA HIS A 436 -20.39 23.41 -33.88
C HIS A 436 -19.54 22.69 -32.83
N LEU A 437 -19.29 21.39 -33.07
CA LEU A 437 -18.36 20.59 -32.28
C LEU A 437 -16.99 21.29 -32.31
N ASN A 438 -16.45 21.71 -31.16
CA ASN A 438 -15.18 22.45 -31.13
C ASN A 438 -14.00 21.49 -31.39
N ARG A 439 -12.99 21.94 -32.16
CA ARG A 439 -11.76 21.20 -32.46
C ARG A 439 -11.10 20.59 -31.23
N ASN A 440 -11.03 21.32 -30.11
CA ASN A 440 -10.48 20.83 -28.84
C ASN A 440 -11.29 19.66 -28.27
N ALA A 441 -12.62 19.69 -28.39
CA ALA A 441 -13.48 18.60 -27.92
C ALA A 441 -13.30 17.34 -28.76
N VAL A 442 -13.18 17.49 -30.09
CA VAL A 442 -12.88 16.37 -30.99
C VAL A 442 -11.50 15.79 -30.69
N TRP A 443 -10.49 16.63 -30.48
CA TRP A 443 -9.16 16.17 -30.13
C TRP A 443 -9.14 15.44 -28.79
N LEU A 444 -9.80 15.96 -27.74
CA LEU A 444 -9.90 15.30 -26.44
C LEU A 444 -10.59 13.94 -26.56
N TYR A 445 -11.66 13.85 -27.35
CA TYR A 445 -12.35 12.59 -27.60
C TYR A 445 -11.45 11.57 -28.32
N LEU A 446 -10.80 11.98 -29.42
CA LEU A 446 -9.89 11.12 -30.16
C LEU A 446 -8.68 10.70 -29.31
N LYS A 447 -8.14 11.61 -28.50
CA LYS A 447 -7.07 11.33 -27.54
C LYS A 447 -7.52 10.33 -26.48
N GLN A 448 -8.72 10.47 -25.94
CA GLN A 448 -9.25 9.53 -24.96
C GLN A 448 -9.39 8.14 -25.57
N LEU A 449 -9.91 8.02 -26.81
CA LEU A 449 -9.95 6.75 -27.53
C LEU A 449 -8.55 6.16 -27.77
N SER A 450 -7.58 7.01 -28.13
CA SER A 450 -6.16 6.63 -28.28
C SER A 450 -5.51 6.20 -26.96
N LEU A 451 -5.89 6.78 -25.82
CA LEU A 451 -5.37 6.41 -24.51
C LEU A 451 -6.01 5.11 -24.02
N HIS A 452 -7.28 4.88 -24.33
CA HIS A 452 -7.96 3.62 -24.05
C HIS A 452 -7.34 2.44 -24.80
N ASN A 453 -6.64 2.75 -25.90
CA ASN A 453 -5.79 1.84 -26.66
C ASN A 453 -4.54 1.36 -25.89
N LEU A 454 -4.09 2.13 -24.89
CA LEU A 454 -2.96 1.79 -24.02
C LEU A 454 -3.40 1.09 -22.71
N PHE A 455 -4.65 1.24 -22.28
CA PHE A 455 -5.14 0.75 -20.99
C PHE A 455 -6.30 -0.24 -21.14
N LEU A 456 -5.99 -1.52 -21.32
CA LEU A 456 -6.96 -2.60 -21.06
C LEU A 456 -6.96 -2.95 -19.57
N SER A 457 -7.49 -2.07 -18.71
CA SER A 457 -7.99 -2.48 -17.39
C SER A 457 -9.03 -1.51 -16.80
N GLN A 458 -10.27 -2.00 -16.73
CA GLN A 458 -11.35 -1.62 -15.80
C GLN A 458 -11.56 -0.13 -15.47
N GLY A 459 -12.47 0.51 -16.21
CA GLY A 459 -13.10 1.78 -15.83
C GLY A 459 -14.41 1.97 -16.60
N GLU A 460 -15.47 2.37 -15.91
CA GLU A 460 -16.76 2.72 -16.50
C GLU A 460 -16.63 3.91 -17.46
N MET A 461 -17.38 3.87 -18.56
CA MET A 461 -17.52 4.97 -19.49
C MET A 461 -18.22 6.14 -18.78
N VAL A 462 -17.59 7.31 -18.69
CA VAL A 462 -18.33 8.56 -18.47
C VAL A 462 -19.11 8.83 -19.76
N PRO A 463 -20.45 9.00 -19.73
CA PRO A 463 -21.23 9.20 -20.94
C PRO A 463 -20.88 10.54 -21.60
N VAL A 464 -20.20 10.49 -22.76
CA VAL A 464 -19.98 11.64 -23.66
C VAL A 464 -21.30 12.13 -24.30
N GLU A 465 -22.42 11.46 -24.03
CA GLU A 465 -23.77 11.88 -24.44
C GLU A 465 -24.12 13.30 -23.96
N GLN A 466 -23.54 13.77 -22.85
CA GLN A 466 -23.77 15.14 -22.36
C GLN A 466 -23.03 16.22 -23.16
N ALA A 467 -21.96 15.89 -23.90
CA ALA A 467 -21.19 16.86 -24.68
C ALA A 467 -21.69 17.03 -26.13
N VAL A 468 -22.53 16.10 -26.62
CA VAL A 468 -22.95 16.03 -28.04
C VAL A 468 -24.44 16.41 -28.22
N SER A 469 -25.14 16.77 -27.15
CA SER A 469 -26.60 17.04 -27.14
C SER A 469 -27.08 18.28 -27.94
N GLY A 470 -26.27 18.86 -28.83
CA GLY A 470 -26.66 20.06 -29.60
C GLY A 470 -26.11 20.16 -31.02
N SER A 471 -25.22 19.25 -31.46
CA SER A 471 -24.50 19.41 -32.72
C SER A 471 -25.17 18.63 -33.86
N LYS A 472 -25.62 19.35 -34.90
CA LYS A 472 -26.31 18.78 -36.08
C LYS A 472 -25.40 18.08 -37.10
N LEU A 473 -24.11 17.94 -36.81
CA LEU A 473 -23.16 17.31 -37.71
C LEU A 473 -22.41 16.20 -36.99
N ILE A 474 -22.38 15.04 -37.65
CA ILE A 474 -21.63 13.81 -37.34
C ILE A 474 -22.20 12.80 -36.30
N PRO A 475 -23.51 12.62 -36.03
CA PRO A 475 -23.99 11.51 -35.19
C PRO A 475 -23.59 10.11 -35.71
N ASP A 476 -23.56 9.93 -37.04
CA ASP A 476 -23.39 8.62 -37.66
C ASP A 476 -21.96 8.06 -37.51
N VAL A 477 -20.93 8.91 -37.61
CA VAL A 477 -19.53 8.46 -37.46
C VAL A 477 -19.20 8.16 -36.00
N PHE A 478 -19.73 8.93 -35.05
CA PHE A 478 -19.60 8.63 -33.62
C PHE A 478 -20.29 7.31 -33.25
N PHE A 479 -21.50 7.07 -33.77
CA PHE A 479 -22.23 5.82 -33.56
C PHE A 479 -21.50 4.62 -34.18
N THR A 480 -20.95 4.80 -35.38
CA THR A 480 -20.17 3.78 -36.10
C THR A 480 -18.88 3.43 -35.36
N LEU A 481 -18.13 4.45 -34.90
CA LEU A 481 -16.91 4.26 -34.10
C LEU A 481 -17.17 3.53 -32.78
N ASN A 482 -18.25 3.88 -32.07
CA ASN A 482 -18.64 3.19 -30.84
C ASN A 482 -19.02 1.73 -31.08
N SER A 483 -19.65 1.44 -32.22
CA SER A 483 -20.00 0.08 -32.65
C SER A 483 -18.76 -0.75 -33.00
N HIS A 484 -17.83 -0.17 -33.78
CA HIS A 484 -16.55 -0.82 -34.12
C HIS A 484 -15.69 -1.08 -32.87
N PHE A 485 -15.72 -0.17 -31.88
CA PHE A 485 -15.04 -0.35 -30.60
C PHE A 485 -15.60 -1.50 -29.77
N HIS A 486 -16.93 -1.60 -29.66
CA HIS A 486 -17.59 -2.71 -28.96
C HIS A 486 -17.27 -4.05 -29.62
N LEU A 487 -17.27 -4.09 -30.96
CA LEU A 487 -16.89 -5.27 -31.73
C LEU A 487 -15.44 -5.67 -31.49
N MET A 488 -14.48 -4.73 -31.56
CA MET A 488 -13.06 -5.00 -31.24
C MET A 488 -12.88 -5.59 -29.84
N ARG A 489 -13.57 -5.05 -28.82
CA ARG A 489 -13.53 -5.61 -27.45
C ARG A 489 -14.07 -7.03 -27.37
N MET A 490 -15.16 -7.32 -28.06
CA MET A 490 -15.72 -8.68 -28.09
C MET A 490 -14.75 -9.67 -28.77
N LEU A 491 -14.11 -9.24 -29.85
CA LEU A 491 -13.16 -10.06 -30.61
C LEU A 491 -11.86 -10.32 -29.82
N GLU A 492 -11.29 -9.31 -29.18
CA GLU A 492 -10.08 -9.45 -28.36
C GLU A 492 -10.32 -10.30 -27.10
N LYS A 493 -11.50 -10.19 -26.48
CA LYS A 493 -11.89 -11.03 -25.33
C LYS A 493 -12.10 -12.49 -25.72
N ASN A 494 -12.53 -12.78 -26.95
CA ASN A 494 -12.66 -14.15 -27.44
C ASN A 494 -11.30 -14.80 -27.75
N ILE A 495 -10.29 -14.00 -28.18
CA ILE A 495 -8.92 -14.48 -28.40
C ILE A 495 -8.17 -14.76 -27.09
N GLN A 496 -8.47 -14.03 -26.02
CA GLN A 496 -7.85 -14.29 -24.71
C GLN A 496 -8.44 -15.51 -23.97
N ASN A 497 -9.63 -15.99 -24.38
CA ASN A 497 -10.36 -17.06 -23.70
C ASN A 497 -10.42 -18.39 -24.49
N GLY A 498 -9.86 -18.45 -25.70
CA GLY A 498 -9.65 -19.66 -26.48
C GLY A 498 -8.17 -19.92 -26.63
#